data_AF-A0A817WPF1-F1
#
_entry.id   AF-A0A817WPF1-F1
#
_cell.length_a   1.000
_cell.length_b   1.000
_cell.length_c   1.000
_cell.angle_alpha   90.00
_cell.angle_beta   90.00
_cell.angle_gamma   90.00
#
_symmetry.space_group_name_H-M   'P 1'
#
loop_
_entity.id
_entity.type
_entity.pdbx_description
1 polymer ?
#
loop_
_entity_poly.entity_id
_entity_poly.type
_entity_poly.pdbx_seq_one_letter_code
_entity_poly.pdbx_strand_id
1 'polypeptide(L)' 'WLPFTISYPTSIIYPHKFPSGLQCIIFWFGYVNSLLNPFLYVYSSRNFRQAIIETLCCHFRLQSRQRFRYQWSFRTVPK' A
#
# COMPACT_ATOMS: atom_id res chain seq x y z
N TRP A 1 5.52 1.17 13.99
CA TRP A 1 6.74 2.00 14.04
C TRP A 1 7.49 1.94 15.36
N LEU A 2 6.81 1.93 16.51
CA LEU A 2 7.43 1.86 17.85
C LEU A 2 8.59 0.84 18.00
N PRO A 3 8.48 -0.41 17.50
CA PRO A 3 9.56 -1.40 17.62
C PRO A 3 10.85 -0.94 16.92
N PHE A 4 10.73 -0.31 15.75
CA PHE A 4 11.84 0.19 14.96
C PHE A 4 12.53 1.38 15.64
N THR A 5 11.74 2.29 16.20
CA THR A 5 12.23 3.48 16.92
C THR A 5 13.00 3.10 18.18
N ILE A 6 12.62 2.00 18.84
CA ILE A 6 13.30 1.50 20.05
C ILE A 6 14.50 0.62 19.67
N SER A 7 14.39 -0.21 18.63
CA SER A 7 15.45 -1.14 18.21
C SER A 7 16.70 -0.46 17.69
N TYR A 8 16.52 0.66 16.97
CA TYR A 8 17.64 1.39 16.38
C TYR A 8 18.63 1.91 17.44
N PRO A 9 18.22 2.69 18.46
CA PRO A 9 19.14 3.11 19.52
C PRO A 9 19.64 1.94 20.37
N THR A 10 18.84 0.90 20.63
CA THR A 10 19.30 -0.26 21.40
C THR A 10 20.37 -1.08 20.67
N SER A 11 20.31 -1.18 19.34
CA SER A 11 21.35 -1.84 18.54
C SER A 11 22.70 -1.10 18.58
N ILE A 12 22.68 0.22 18.77
CA ILE A 12 23.87 1.07 18.88
C ILE A 12 24.48 0.98 20.28
N ILE A 13 23.63 0.97 21.33
CA ILE A 13 24.08 0.96 22.73
C ILE A 13 24.53 -0.46 23.16
N TYR A 14 23.88 -1.51 22.65
CA TYR A 14 24.15 -2.90 23.03
C TYR A 14 24.30 -3.82 21.80
N PRO A 15 25.36 -3.65 20.98
CA PRO A 15 25.53 -4.40 19.73
C PRO A 15 25.62 -5.91 19.96
N HIS A 16 26.21 -6.37 21.07
CA HIS A 16 26.32 -7.79 21.41
C HIS A 16 24.99 -8.45 21.86
N LYS A 17 23.99 -7.66 22.25
CA LYS A 17 22.69 -8.18 22.70
C LYS A 17 21.61 -8.10 21.62
N PHE A 18 21.95 -7.60 20.44
CA PHE A 18 21.01 -7.42 19.34
C PHE A 18 21.26 -8.46 18.25
N PRO A 19 20.66 -9.67 18.34
CA PRO A 19 20.85 -10.70 17.35
C PRO A 19 20.32 -10.24 15.99
N SER A 20 21.07 -10.52 14.92
CA SER A 20 20.76 -10.12 13.54
C SER A 20 19.36 -10.54 13.09
N GLY A 21 18.87 -11.70 13.55
CA GLY A 21 17.52 -12.17 13.28
C GLY A 21 16.41 -11.26 13.84
N LEU A 22 16.61 -10.67 15.02
CA LEU A 22 15.63 -9.80 15.66
C LEU A 22 15.54 -8.45 14.93
N GLN A 23 16.68 -7.95 14.45
CA GLN A 23 16.75 -6.77 13.59
C GLN A 23 15.99 -6.99 12.28
N CYS A 24 16.18 -8.16 11.64
CA CYS A 24 15.45 -8.55 10.44
C CYS A 24 13.93 -8.52 10.68
N ILE A 25 13.46 -9.19 11.73
CA ILE A 25 12.03 -9.24 12.08
C ILE A 25 11.47 -7.82 12.30
N ILE A 26 12.15 -6.97 13.06
CA ILE A 26 11.69 -5.60 13.34
C ILE A 26 11.65 -4.74 12.07
N PHE A 27 12.61 -4.90 11.17
CA PHE A 27 12.58 -4.26 9.85
C PHE A 27 11.35 -4.69 9.05
N TRP A 28 11.07 -5.99 8.98
CA TRP A 28 9.88 -6.52 8.29
C TRP A 28 8.59 -6.01 8.91
N PHE A 29 8.49 -5.91 10.24
CA PHE A 29 7.35 -5.28 10.92
C PHE A 29 7.19 -3.79 10.59
N GLY A 30 8.28 -3.10 10.25
CA GLY A 30 8.24 -1.75 9.68
C GLY A 30 7.51 -1.71 8.34
N TYR A 31 7.84 -2.62 7.43
CA TYR A 31 7.16 -2.74 6.12
C TYR A 31 5.68 -3.14 6.27
N VAL A 32 5.38 -4.06 7.19
CA VAL A 32 4.01 -4.48 7.47
C VAL A 32 3.15 -3.32 8.00
N ASN A 33 3.71 -2.36 8.75
CA ASN A 33 2.96 -1.17 9.19
C ASN A 33 2.39 -0.37 8.02
N SER A 34 3.19 -0.15 6.97
CA SER A 34 2.74 0.59 5.79
C SER A 34 1.68 -0.18 5.01
N LEU A 35 1.80 -1.51 4.98
CA LEU A 35 0.81 -2.40 4.37
C LEU A 35 -0.50 -2.42 5.16
N LEU A 36 -0.44 -2.38 6.50
CA LEU A 36 -1.59 -2.37 7.39
C LEU A 36 -2.41 -1.08 7.29
N ASN A 37 -1.80 0.06 6.94
CA ASN A 37 -2.49 1.34 6.87
C ASN A 37 -3.80 1.28 6.04
N PRO A 38 -3.80 0.85 4.76
CA PRO A 38 -5.03 0.61 3.99
C PRO A 38 -6.05 -0.31 4.67
N PHE A 39 -5.63 -1.43 5.27
CA PHE A 39 -6.53 -2.37 5.93
C PHE A 39 -7.16 -1.77 7.19
N LEU A 40 -6.36 -1.04 7.97
CA LEU A 40 -6.78 -0.41 9.21
C LEU A 40 -7.76 0.74 8.90
N TYR A 41 -7.55 1.51 7.83
CA TYR A 41 -8.50 2.54 7.38
C TYR A 41 -9.83 1.96 6.86
N VAL A 42 -9.78 0.84 6.12
CA VAL A 42 -10.99 0.16 5.61
C VAL A 42 -11.82 -0.46 6.74
N TYR A 43 -11.15 -0.98 7.78
CA TYR A 43 -11.81 -1.63 8.91
C TYR A 43 -12.30 -0.64 9.96
N SER A 44 -11.54 0.42 10.25
CA SER A 44 -11.84 1.38 11.33
C SER A 44 -12.94 2.38 10.97
N SER A 45 -13.13 2.70 9.68
CA SER A 45 -14.11 3.73 9.28
C SER A 45 -14.89 3.37 8.01
N ARG A 46 -16.23 3.42 8.11
CA ARG A 46 -17.14 3.27 6.96
C ARG A 46 -16.92 4.35 5.90
N ASN A 47 -16.60 5.58 6.31
CA ASN A 47 -16.41 6.69 5.40
C ASN A 47 -15.14 6.52 4.56
N PHE A 48 -14.06 6.04 5.16
CA PHE A 48 -12.82 5.72 4.44
C PHE A 48 -13.01 4.59 3.43
N ARG A 49 -13.72 3.53 3.85
CA ARG A 49 -14.04 2.43 2.94
C ARG A 49 -14.85 2.89 1.73
N GLN A 50 -15.84 3.77 1.94
CA GLN A 50 -16.65 4.32 0.88
C GLN A 50 -15.81 5.14 -0.12
N ALA A 51 -14.93 6.02 0.35
CA ALA A 51 -14.04 6.81 -0.50
C ALA A 51 -13.07 5.94 -1.34
N ILE A 52 -12.55 4.85 -0.77
CA ILE A 52 -11.68 3.90 -1.49
C ILE A 52 -12.47 3.19 -2.58
N ILE A 53 -13.68 2.71 -2.28
CA ILE A 53 -14.56 2.06 -3.27
C ILE A 53 -14.91 3.04 -4.39
N GLU A 54 -15.27 4.28 -4.07
CA GLU A 54 -15.60 5.29 -5.07
C GLU A 54 -14.41 5.60 -5.99
N THR A 55 -13.21 5.74 -5.41
CA THR A 55 -11.97 5.96 -6.16
C THR A 55 -11.66 4.78 -7.10
N LEU A 56 -11.74 3.55 -6.59
CA LEU A 56 -11.53 2.33 -7.38
C LEU A 56 -12.56 2.21 -8.51
N CYS A 57 -13.84 2.39 -8.22
CA CYS A 57 -14.91 2.33 -9.22
C CYS A 57 -14.75 3.43 -10.29
N CYS A 58 -14.33 4.63 -9.92
CA CYS A 58 -13.99 5.68 -10.90
C CYS A 58 -12.84 5.24 -11.82
N HIS A 59 -11.77 4.66 -11.28
CA HIS A 59 -10.65 4.17 -12.09
C HIS A 59 -11.10 3.10 -13.10
N PHE A 60 -11.90 2.11 -12.67
CA PHE A 60 -12.42 1.08 -13.58
C PHE A 60 -13.34 1.65 -14.67
N ARG A 61 -14.21 2.61 -14.32
CA ARG A 61 -15.07 3.30 -15.30
C ARG A 61 -14.28 4.13 -16.32
N LEU A 62 -13.21 4.77 -15.87
CA LEU A 62 -12.33 5.52 -16.76
C LEU A 62 -11.56 4.57 -17.69
N GLN A 63 -11.05 3.45 -17.16
CA GLN A 63 -10.33 2.46 -17.95
C GLN A 63 -11.23 1.80 -19.01
N SER A 64 -12.48 1.47 -18.67
CA SER A 64 -13.44 0.92 -19.64
C SER A 64 -13.79 1.93 -20.74
N ARG A 65 -13.99 3.21 -20.38
CA ARG A 65 -14.19 4.30 -21.35
C ARG A 65 -13.00 4.50 -22.28
N GLN A 66 -11.77 4.48 -21.75
CA GLN A 66 -10.58 4.58 -22.59
C GLN A 66 -10.47 3.40 -23.54
N ARG A 67 -10.67 2.18 -23.05
CA ARG A 67 -10.60 0.95 -23.87
C ARG A 67 -11.64 0.96 -25.00
N PHE A 68 -12.87 1.39 -24.70
CA PHE A 68 -13.91 1.57 -25.72
C PHE A 68 -13.46 2.62 -26.75
N ARG A 69 -12.98 3.79 -26.31
CA ARG A 69 -12.52 4.87 -27.19
C ARG A 69 -11.35 4.46 -28.10
N TYR A 70 -10.37 3.70 -27.60
CA TYR A 70 -9.31 3.13 -28.43
C TYR A 70 -9.89 2.17 -29.48
N GLN A 71 -10.79 1.28 -29.07
CA GLN A 71 -11.44 0.32 -29.97
C GLN A 71 -12.25 1.02 -31.08
N TRP A 72 -12.96 2.10 -30.77
CA TRP A 72 -13.66 2.92 -31.78
C TRP A 72 -12.67 3.63 -32.71
N SER A 73 -11.60 4.19 -32.17
CA SER A 73 -10.58 4.91 -32.97
C SER A 73 -9.89 4.00 -33.98
N PHE A 74 -9.65 2.72 -33.67
CA PHE A 74 -9.11 1.74 -34.62
C PHE A 74 -10.12 1.33 -35.69
N ARG A 75 -11.43 1.39 -35.40
CA ARG A 75 -12.50 0.98 -36.32
C ARG A 75 -12.82 2.04 -37.37
N THR A 76 -12.45 3.29 -37.12
CA THR A 76 -12.74 4.45 -37.99
C THR A 76 -11.58 4.83 -38.92
N VAL A 77 -10.45 4.11 -38.91
CA VAL A 77 -9.37 4.32 -39.89
C VAL A 77 -9.74 3.56 -41.18
N PRO A 78 -10.00 4.24 -42.31
CA PRO A 78 -10.26 3.57 -43.57
C PRO A 78 -8.98 2.89 -44.07
N LYS A 79 -9.12 1.69 -44.64
CA LYS A 79 -8.02 0.91 -45.24
C LYS A 79 -7.45 1.57 -46.49
#